data_AF-A0AAD7AH69-F1
#
_entry.id   AF-A0AAD7AH69-F1
#
_cell.length_a   1.000
_cell.length_b   1.000
_cell.length_c   1.000
_cell.angle_alpha   90.00
_cell.angle_beta   90.00
_cell.angle_gamma   90.00
#
_symmetry.space_group_name_H-M   'P 1'
#
loop_
_entity.id
_entity.type
_entity.pdbx_description
1 polymer ?
#
loop_
_entity_poly.entity_id
_entity_poly.type
_entity_poly.pdbx_seq_one_letter_code
_entity_poly.pdbx_strand_id
1 'polypeptide(L)'
;APYPELIRDVMSQIEDVRSAGAPTSLATVRCIIIAMIRERAPEIFERQLKDGSTFHVSDSFCRKFLHKTAAWSMRKGTKAAQKLPEDA
;
A
#
# COMPACT_ATOMS: atom_id res chain seq x y z
N ALA A 1 2.04 -13.16 12.15
CA ALA A 1 3.06 -12.17 11.73
C ALA A 1 3.52 -11.40 12.97
N PRO A 2 4.77 -10.93 13.06
CA PRO A 2 5.34 -10.35 14.28
C PRO A 2 4.64 -9.06 14.76
N TYR A 3 3.92 -8.35 13.90
CA TYR A 3 3.26 -7.08 14.24
C TYR A 3 1.75 -7.12 13.88
N PRO A 4 0.93 -7.94 14.56
CA PRO A 4 -0.48 -8.12 14.18
C PRO A 4 -1.32 -6.85 14.35
N GLU A 5 -1.09 -6.09 15.41
CA GLU A 5 -1.79 -4.83 15.70
C GLU A 5 -1.45 -3.75 14.66
N LEU A 6 -0.15 -3.57 14.38
CA LEU A 6 0.30 -2.63 13.33
C LEU A 6 -0.30 -2.95 11.96
N ILE A 7 -0.38 -4.24 11.60
CA ILE A 7 -1.00 -4.67 10.34
C ILE A 7 -2.49 -4.31 10.33
N ARG A 8 -3.20 -4.51 11.45
CA ARG A 8 -4.61 -4.15 11.60
C ARG A 8 -4.81 -2.65 11.42
N ASP A 9 -4.01 -1.83 12.09
CA ASP A 9 -4.14 -0.38 12.03
C ASP A 9 -3.82 0.16 10.63
N VAL A 10 -2.77 -0.36 9.98
CA VAL A 10 -2.45 -0.02 8.58
C VAL A 10 -3.62 -0.36 7.67
N MET A 11 -4.23 -1.54 7.83
CA MET A 11 -5.36 -1.95 7.02
C MET A 11 -6.59 -1.07 7.25
N SER A 12 -6.88 -0.71 8.50
CA SER A 12 -7.95 0.23 8.85
C SER A 12 -7.78 1.56 8.11
N GLN A 13 -6.58 2.15 8.14
CA GLN A 13 -6.30 3.41 7.46
C GLN A 13 -6.46 3.31 5.93
N ILE A 14 -6.03 2.19 5.34
CA ILE A 14 -6.20 1.95 3.90
C ILE A 14 -7.69 1.82 3.53
N GLU A 15 -8.48 1.16 4.38
CA GLU A 15 -9.94 0.99 4.21
C GLU A 15 -10.71 2.30 4.40
N ASP A 16 -10.30 3.14 5.35
CA ASP A 16 -10.88 4.47 5.57
C ASP A 16 -10.68 5.37 4.33
N VAL A 17 -9.46 5.40 3.78
CA VAL A 17 -9.15 6.13 2.55
C VAL A 17 -10.00 5.62 1.38
N ARG A 18 -10.17 4.31 1.26
CA ARG A 18 -11.00 3.71 0.22
C ARG A 18 -12.48 4.06 0.39
N SER A 19 -12.98 4.01 1.62
CA SER A 19 -14.38 4.29 1.97
C SER A 19 -14.73 5.77 1.75
N ALA A 20 -13.75 6.66 1.90
CA ALA A 20 -13.87 8.08 1.53
C ALA A 20 -13.89 8.33 0.01
N GLY A 21 -13.80 7.29 -0.83
CA GLY A 21 -13.77 7.41 -2.28
C GLY A 21 -12.43 7.88 -2.85
N ALA A 22 -11.38 7.97 -2.02
CA ALA A 22 -10.05 8.37 -2.48
C ALA A 22 -9.32 7.21 -3.18
N PRO A 23 -8.49 7.48 -4.20
CA PRO A 23 -7.73 6.45 -4.88
C PRO A 23 -6.72 5.75 -3.95
N THR A 24 -6.90 4.45 -3.74
CA THR A 24 -5.95 3.57 -3.02
C THR A 24 -4.76 3.20 -3.92
N SER A 25 -3.99 4.19 -4.37
CA SER A 25 -2.81 3.97 -5.19
C SER A 25 -1.69 3.29 -4.39
N LEU A 26 -0.70 2.68 -5.09
CA LEU A 26 0.47 2.10 -4.42
C LEU A 26 1.28 3.16 -3.67
N ALA A 27 1.31 4.40 -4.16
CA ALA A 27 1.96 5.50 -3.46
C ALA A 27 1.24 5.80 -2.14
N THR A 28 -0.09 5.89 -2.16
CA THR A 28 -0.92 6.11 -0.97
C THR A 28 -0.71 5.00 0.06
N VAL A 29 -0.79 3.74 -0.36
CA VAL A 29 -0.58 2.57 0.50
C VAL A 29 0.83 2.59 1.10
N ARG A 30 1.85 2.90 0.30
CA ARG A 30 3.22 3.00 0.77
C ARG A 30 3.39 4.10 1.82
N CYS A 31 2.81 5.27 1.59
CA CYS A 31 2.84 6.39 2.54
C CYS A 31 2.21 6.01 3.88
N ILE A 32 1.03 5.36 3.86
CA ILE A 32 0.35 4.88 5.07
C ILE A 32 1.24 3.89 5.83
N ILE A 33 1.77 2.88 5.14
CA ILE A 33 2.65 1.88 5.77
C ILE A 33 3.90 2.55 6.39
N ILE A 34 4.56 3.45 5.66
CA ILE A 34 5.74 4.16 6.16
C ILE A 34 5.40 5.01 7.39
N ALA A 35 4.32 5.77 7.34
CA ALA A 35 3.89 6.62 8.45
C ALA A 35 3.61 5.79 9.71
N MET A 36 2.82 4.73 9.56
CA MET A 36 2.46 3.84 10.67
C MET A 36 3.67 3.11 11.27
N ILE A 37 4.60 2.64 10.43
CA ILE A 37 5.85 2.02 10.92
C ILE A 37 6.70 3.06 11.66
N ARG A 38 6.87 4.27 11.13
CA ARG A 38 7.67 5.31 11.78
C ARG A 38 7.10 5.72 13.14
N GLU A 39 5.78 5.75 13.28
CA GLU A 39 5.13 6.14 14.52
C GLU A 39 5.15 5.04 15.58
N ARG A 40 4.94 3.77 15.17
CA ARG A 40 4.67 2.66 16.11
C ARG A 40 5.81 1.65 16.25
N ALA A 41 6.64 1.51 15.24
CA ALA A 41 7.70 0.49 15.18
C ALA A 41 8.91 0.97 14.35
N PRO A 42 9.52 2.12 14.68
CA PRO A 42 10.62 2.70 13.90
C PRO A 42 11.82 1.75 13.77
N GLU A 43 12.03 0.85 14.73
CA GLU A 43 13.09 -0.16 14.74
C GLU A 43 13.06 -1.09 13.52
N ILE A 44 11.91 -1.21 12.85
CA ILE A 44 11.78 -1.96 11.59
C ILE A 44 12.67 -1.36 10.50
N PHE A 45 12.80 -0.03 10.44
CA PHE A 45 13.65 0.65 9.45
C PHE A 45 15.12 0.69 9.83
N GLU A 46 15.43 0.59 11.12
CA GLU A 46 16.80 0.66 11.65
C GLU A 46 17.50 -0.70 11.63
N ARG A 47 16.73 -1.79 11.68
CA ARG A 47 17.28 -3.14 11.70
C ARG A 47 17.96 -3.49 10.38
N GLN A 48 19.25 -3.80 10.46
CA GLN A 48 19.99 -4.39 9.36
C GLN A 48 19.64 -5.87 9.20
N LEU A 49 19.44 -6.28 7.94
CA LEU A 49 19.29 -7.66 7.52
C LEU A 49 20.66 -8.33 7.42
N LYS A 50 20.67 -9.65 7.21
CA LYS A 50 21.93 -10.43 7.13
C LYS A 50 22.89 -9.97 6.03
N ASP A 51 22.35 -9.32 5.01
CA ASP A 51 23.10 -8.76 3.87
C ASP A 51 23.52 -7.29 4.09
N GLY A 52 23.27 -6.73 5.29
CA GLY A 52 23.57 -5.33 5.63
C GLY A 52 22.54 -4.31 5.12
N SER A 53 21.52 -4.74 4.38
CA SER A 53 20.46 -3.84 3.93
C SER A 53 19.44 -3.55 5.04
N THR A 54 18.74 -2.41 4.95
CA THR A 54 17.60 -2.12 5.82
C THR A 54 16.28 -2.41 5.12
N PHE A 55 15.24 -2.67 5.91
CA PHE A 55 13.90 -2.81 5.34
C PHE A 55 13.46 -1.50 4.70
N HIS A 56 12.86 -1.59 3.51
CA HIS A 56 12.21 -0.47 2.87
C HIS A 56 10.86 -0.89 2.29
N VAL A 57 9.87 0.01 2.35
CA VAL A 57 8.53 -0.27 1.83
C VAL A 57 8.52 -0.14 0.32
N SER A 58 8.94 -1.21 -0.36
CA SER A 58 8.98 -1.27 -1.81
C SER A 58 7.59 -1.42 -2.42
N ASP A 59 7.52 -1.17 -3.72
CA ASP A 59 6.32 -1.35 -4.52
C ASP A 59 5.87 -2.82 -4.58
N SER A 60 6.84 -3.75 -4.62
CA SER A 60 6.57 -5.18 -4.58
C SER A 60 6.14 -5.63 -3.19
N PHE A 61 6.67 -5.03 -2.13
CA PHE A 61 6.20 -5.23 -0.76
C PHE A 61 4.74 -4.80 -0.62
N CYS A 62 4.37 -3.60 -1.07
CA CYS A 62 2.99 -3.10 -0.99
C CYS A 62 2.00 -4.05 -1.68
N ARG A 63 2.31 -4.52 -2.89
CA ARG A 63 1.47 -5.50 -3.61
C ARG A 63 1.31 -6.81 -2.82
N LYS A 64 2.43 -7.35 -2.30
CA LYS A 64 2.41 -8.58 -1.48
C LYS A 64 1.67 -8.39 -0.17
N PHE A 65 1.80 -7.23 0.45
CA PHE A 65 1.11 -6.87 1.69
C PHE A 65 -0.40 -6.91 1.46
N LEU A 66 -0.92 -6.12 0.52
CA LEU A 66 -2.36 -6.06 0.18
C LEU A 66 -2.92 -7.43 -0.23
N HIS A 67 -2.17 -8.20 -1.00
CA HIS A 67 -2.58 -9.55 -1.40
C HIS A 67 -2.68 -10.48 -0.20
N LYS A 68 -1.73 -10.43 0.75
CA LYS A 68 -1.72 -11.32 1.91
C LYS A 68 -2.72 -10.91 2.99
N THR A 69 -2.96 -9.61 3.17
CA THR A 69 -3.84 -9.11 4.24
C THR A 69 -5.30 -9.06 3.85
N ALA A 70 -5.60 -8.73 2.58
CA ALA A 70 -6.98 -8.50 2.13
C ALA A 70 -7.35 -9.23 0.83
N ALA A 71 -6.44 -10.06 0.28
CA ALA A 71 -6.60 -10.68 -1.04
C ALA A 71 -6.78 -9.66 -2.18
N TRP A 72 -6.30 -8.42 -2.01
CA TRP A 72 -6.45 -7.37 -3.00
C TRP A 72 -5.33 -7.41 -4.04
N SER A 73 -5.73 -7.17 -5.29
CA SER A 73 -4.82 -6.94 -6.41
C SER A 73 -4.97 -5.51 -6.91
N MET A 74 -3.83 -4.82 -7.09
CA MET A 74 -3.82 -3.49 -7.66
C MET A 74 -4.16 -3.54 -9.14
N ARG A 75 -5.26 -2.91 -9.54
CA ARG A 75 -5.65 -2.80 -10.94
C ARG A 75 -5.14 -1.47 -11.52
N LYS A 76 -4.51 -1.54 -12.69
CA LYS A 76 -4.23 -0.34 -13.48
C LYS A 76 -5.52 0.08 -14.15
N GLY A 77 -5.92 1.35 -13.99
CA GLY A 77 -7.09 1.87 -14.69
C GLY A 77 -6.97 1.60 -16.19
N THR A 78 -7.98 0.98 -16.78
CA THR A 78 -8.07 0.77 -18.22
C THR A 78 -8.34 2.12 -18.88
N LYS A 79 -7.41 2.63 -19.68
CA LYS A 79 -7.64 3.80 -20.55
C LYS A 79 -8.54 3.41 -21.73
N ALA A 80 -9.78 3.02 -21.49
CA ALA A 80 -10.73 2.64 -22.53
C ALA A 80 -11.99 3.48 -22.39
N ALA A 81 -12.08 4.54 -23.22
CA ALA A 81 -13.28 5.10 -23.85
C ALA A 81 -13.06 6.58 -24.20
N GLN A 82 -12.17 6.87 -25.16
CA GLN A 82 -12.35 8.04 -26.02
C GLN A 82 -12.80 7.52 -27.38
N LYS A 83 -14.08 7.14 -27.48
CA LYS A 83 -14.74 7.16 -28.79
C LYS A 83 -15.29 8.57 -28.94
N LEU A 84 -14.69 9.34 -29.84
CA LEU A 84 -15.33 10.54 -30.39
C LEU A 84 -16.61 10.08 -31.09
N PRO A 85 -17.76 10.75 -30.89
CA PRO A 85 -18.93 10.47 -31.72
C PRO A 85 -18.60 10.77 -33.20
N GLU A 86 -18.96 9.84 -34.09
CA GLU A 86 -18.99 10.07 -35.54
C GLU A 86 -20.14 11.03 -35.83
N ASP A 87 -19.89 12.33 -35.69
CA ASP A 87 -20.61 13.39 -36.40
C ASP A 87 -19.86 14.71 -36.13
N ALA A 88 -18.95 15.05 -37.04
CA ALA A 88 -18.27 16.34 -37.15
C ALA A 88 -18.46 16.88 -38.57
#